data_AF-Q9JZD5-F1
#
_entry.id   AF-Q9JZD5-F1
#
_cell.length_a   1.000
_cell.length_b   1.000
_cell.length_c   1.000
_cell.angle_alpha   90.00
_cell.angle_beta   90.00
_cell.angle_gamma   90.00
#
_symmetry.space_group_name_H-M   'P 1'
#
loop_
_entity.id
_entity.type
_entity.pdbx_description
1 polymer ?
#
loop_
_entity_poly.entity_id
_entity_poly.type
_entity_poly.pdbx_seq_one_letter_code
_entity_poly.pdbx_strand_id
1 'polypeptide(L)' 'MSKIKVTAADGLRVPTEHNPHEYIGQEPVEVDGNSLYYRRMIDDGDLVVVEDAAPNTKTRNTKGE' A
#
# COMPACT_ATOMS: atom_id res chain seq x y z
N MET A 1 4.90 0.74 -16.64
CA MET A 1 4.14 0.14 -15.52
C MET A 1 5.16 -0.29 -14.49
N SER A 2 5.44 0.60 -13.54
CA SER A 2 6.38 0.30 -12.45
C SER A 2 5.59 -0.45 -11.40
N LYS A 3 5.75 -1.77 -11.32
CA LYS A 3 5.06 -2.56 -10.31
C LYS A 3 5.78 -2.41 -8.98
N ILE A 4 5.02 -2.18 -7.91
CA ILE A 4 5.51 -2.17 -6.54
C ILE A 4 4.76 -3.25 -5.76
N LYS A 5 5.43 -3.85 -4.78
CA LYS A 5 4.79 -4.81 -3.91
C LYS A 5 4.33 -4.10 -2.65
N VAL A 6 3.08 -4.30 -2.25
CA VAL A 6 2.45 -3.62 -1.12
C VAL A 6 1.64 -4.60 -0.29
N THR A 7 1.47 -4.29 0.99
CA THR A 7 0.56 -4.96 1.94
C THR A 7 -0.31 -3.93 2.62
N ALA A 8 -1.53 -4.28 2.98
CA ALA A 8 -2.34 -3.45 3.85
C ALA A 8 -1.81 -3.43 5.28
N ALA A 9 -2.12 -2.34 5.97
CA ALA A 9 -1.90 -2.21 7.40
C ALA A 9 -2.60 -3.33 8.19
N ASP A 10 -2.09 -3.60 9.39
CA ASP A 10 -2.61 -4.65 10.26
C ASP A 10 -4.09 -4.39 10.62
N GLY A 11 -4.94 -5.41 10.48
CA GLY A 11 -6.39 -5.29 10.69
C GLY A 11 -7.17 -4.56 9.60
N LEU A 12 -6.52 -4.12 8.51
CA LEU A 12 -7.15 -3.39 7.42
C LEU A 12 -7.20 -4.22 6.13
N ARG A 13 -8.17 -3.88 5.26
CA ARG A 13 -8.28 -4.42 3.90
C ARG A 13 -8.54 -3.29 2.92
N VAL A 14 -7.62 -3.09 1.99
CA VAL A 14 -7.67 -2.02 1.00
C VAL A 14 -8.18 -2.59 -0.33
N PRO A 15 -9.29 -2.10 -0.90
CA PRO A 15 -9.78 -2.61 -2.18
C PRO A 15 -8.78 -2.29 -3.31
N THR A 16 -8.78 -3.09 -4.37
CA THR A 16 -7.93 -2.80 -5.54
C THR A 16 -8.59 -1.76 -6.45
N GLU A 17 -7.77 -0.95 -7.14
CA GLU A 17 -8.25 0.07 -8.09
C GLU A 17 -9.06 -0.56 -9.24
N HIS A 18 -8.66 -1.75 -9.69
CA HIS A 18 -9.28 -2.42 -10.84
C HIS A 18 -10.50 -3.25 -10.46
N ASN A 19 -10.57 -3.78 -9.22
CA ASN A 19 -11.64 -4.65 -8.76
C ASN A 19 -12.01 -4.33 -7.30
N PRO A 20 -13.16 -3.69 -7.02
CA PRO A 20 -13.60 -3.37 -5.66
C PRO A 20 -14.02 -4.62 -4.84
N HIS A 21 -14.11 -5.79 -5.47
CA HIS A 21 -14.35 -7.07 -4.80
C HIS A 21 -13.05 -7.78 -4.39
N GLU A 22 -11.90 -7.29 -4.86
CA GLU A 22 -10.59 -7.80 -4.51
C GLU A 22 -9.92 -6.84 -3.52
N TYR A 23 -9.31 -7.41 -2.49
CA TYR A 23 -8.75 -6.64 -1.38
C TYR A 23 -7.30 -7.05 -1.15
N ILE A 24 -6.46 -6.05 -0.97
CA ILE A 24 -5.10 -6.18 -0.47
C ILE A 24 -5.22 -6.26 1.05
N GLY A 25 -4.81 -7.39 1.60
CA GLY A 25 -4.68 -7.61 3.05
C GLY A 25 -3.22 -7.57 3.47
N GLN A 26 -2.87 -8.33 4.49
CA GLN A 26 -1.47 -8.46 4.94
C GLN A 26 -0.59 -9.30 4.01
N GLU A 27 -1.19 -9.89 2.97
CA GLU A 27 -0.46 -10.66 1.97
C GLU A 27 0.16 -9.72 0.93
N PRO A 28 1.45 -9.86 0.60
CA PRO A 28 2.13 -8.92 -0.27
C PRO A 28 1.71 -9.08 -1.73
N VAL A 29 1.04 -8.07 -2.26
CA VAL A 29 0.49 -8.02 -3.62
C VAL A 29 1.27 -7.03 -4.48
N GLU A 30 1.51 -7.40 -5.75
CA GLU A 30 2.07 -6.48 -6.74
C GLU A 30 0.99 -5.59 -7.35
N VAL A 31 1.16 -4.28 -7.24
CA VAL A 31 0.27 -3.25 -7.79
C VAL A 31 1.03 -2.27 -8.67
N ASP A 32 0.33 -1.49 -9.48
CA ASP A 32 0.97 -0.45 -10.29
C ASP A 32 1.34 0.77 -9.42
N GLY A 33 2.63 1.02 -9.25
CA GLY A 33 3.16 2.12 -8.44
C GLY A 33 3.05 3.49 -9.10
N ASN A 34 2.62 3.58 -10.36
CA ASN A 34 2.30 4.85 -11.01
C ASN A 34 0.82 5.22 -10.88
N SER A 35 -0.02 4.32 -10.34
CA SER A 35 -1.41 4.63 -10.04
C SER A 35 -1.50 5.58 -8.85
N LEU A 36 -2.32 6.63 -9.02
CA LEU A 36 -2.59 7.62 -7.99
C LEU A 36 -3.33 7.01 -6.79
N TYR A 37 -4.15 5.98 -7.02
CA TYR A 37 -4.92 5.31 -5.98
C TYR A 37 -4.01 4.67 -4.93
N TYR A 38 -3.11 3.77 -5.36
CA TYR A 38 -2.20 3.08 -4.43
C TYR A 38 -1.23 4.05 -3.77
N ARG A 39 -0.75 5.05 -4.50
CA ARG A 39 0.14 6.08 -3.94
C ARG A 39 -0.52 6.88 -2.83
N ARG A 40 -1.83 7.15 -2.93
CA ARG A 40 -2.58 7.83 -1.87
C ARG A 40 -2.82 6.93 -0.67
N MET A 41 -3.14 5.66 -0.89
CA MET A 41 -3.24 4.67 0.20
C MET A 41 -1.91 4.48 0.94
N ILE A 42 -0.78 4.56 0.23
CA ILE A 42 0.55 4.54 0.85
C ILE A 42 0.81 5.80 1.68
N ASP A 43 0.37 6.98 1.20
CA ASP A 43 0.53 8.23 1.92
C ASP A 43 -0.35 8.30 3.18
N ASP A 44 -1.56 7.74 3.12
CA ASP A 44 -2.50 7.62 4.26
C ASP A 44 -2.00 6.62 5.31
N GLY A 45 -1.20 5.64 4.89
CA GLY A 45 -0.70 4.56 5.74
C GLY A 45 -1.55 3.28 5.67
N ASP A 46 -2.61 3.29 4.86
CA ASP A 46 -3.45 2.13 4.54
C ASP A 46 -2.65 1.00 3.85
N LEU A 47 -1.72 1.37 2.96
CA LEU A 47 -0.81 0.46 2.27
C LEU A 47 0.66 0.71 2.65
N VAL A 48 1.40 -0.38 2.83
CA VAL A 48 2.83 -0.38 3.14
C VAL A 48 3.57 -1.04 1.99
N VAL A 49 4.58 -0.38 1.45
CA VAL A 49 5.42 -0.95 0.39
C VAL A 49 6.34 -2.02 0.99
N VAL A 50 6.30 -3.22 0.43
CA VAL A 50 7.11 -4.37 0.83
C VAL A 50 8.18 -4.60 -0.23
N GLU A 51 9.28 -3.86 -0.15
CA GLU A 51 10.39 -4.03 -1.08
C GLU A 51 11.30 -5.19 -0.63
N ASP A 52 11.69 -6.07 -1.56
CA ASP A 52 12.62 -7.18 -1.27
C ASP A 52 14.06 -6.69 -1.04
N ALA A 53 14.42 -5.48 -1.48
CA ALA A 53 15.63 -4.76 -1.06
C ALA A 53 15.70 -3.36 -1.67
N ALA A 54 15.28 -2.33 -0.93
CA ALA A 54 15.97 -1.03 -0.83
C ALA A 54 15.31 -0.17 0.27
N PRO A 55 16.10 0.49 1.14
CA PRO A 55 15.56 1.24 2.27
C PRO A 55 15.23 2.66 1.80
N ASN A 56 13.96 2.95 1.49
CA ASN A 56 13.53 4.34 1.45
C ASN A 56 12.22 4.53 2.21
N THR A 57 12.37 4.50 3.54
CA THR A 57 11.77 5.44 4.48
C THR A 57 10.46 6.12 4.05
N LYS A 58 9.34 5.72 4.66
CA LYS A 58 8.54 6.67 5.46
C LYS A 58 7.58 5.95 6.41
N THR A 59 8.12 5.49 7.52
CA THR A 59 7.34 5.51 8.76
C THR A 59 7.01 6.98 9.06
N ARG A 60 5.82 7.44 8.66
CA ARG A 60 5.23 8.67 9.21
C ARG A 60 4.21 8.25 10.25
N ASN A 61 4.69 8.06 11.48
CA ASN A 61 3.84 8.22 12.65
C ASN A 61 3.29 9.65 12.63
N THR A 62 1.99 9.85 12.89
CA THR A 62 1.50 10.85 13.86
C THR A 62 0.02 10.63 14.20
N LYS A 63 -0.22 10.29 15.46
CA LYS A 63 -1.44 10.48 16.24
C LYS A 63 -1.88 11.97 16.24
N GLY A 64 -3.20 12.22 16.19
CA GLY A 64 -3.88 13.51 16.47
C GLY A 64 -5.15 13.62 15.62
N GLU A 65 -6.36 13.85 16.13
CA GLU A 65 -6.84 14.52 17.35
C GLU A 65 -8.03 13.76 17.96
#